data_AF-A0A068TEN1-F1
#
_entry.id   AF-A0A068TEN1-F1
#
_cell.length_a   1.000
_cell.length_b   1.000
_cell.length_c   1.000
_cell.angle_alpha   90.00
_cell.angle_beta   90.00
_cell.angle_gamma   90.00
#
_symmetry.space_group_name_H-M   'P 1'
#
loop_
_entity.id
_entity.type
_entity.pdbx_description
1 polymer ?
#
loop_
_entity_poly.entity_id
_entity_poly.type
_entity_poly.pdbx_seq_one_letter_code
_entity_poly.pdbx_strand_id
1 'polypeptide(L)'
;MPELAPESGILWRAYVPRWAHAPLSGDGAARFGGRWNPVGAATIYAARELSTAWAEYNQGFVQHPALIAQLRLDGARLADLTSPEVLSGLGVDETIHRCEWRADLDAGRIPATHLLAERLLDDGRDGVIYPSFMSPGGTCVALWRWNGKDQPKLTVTDPDGRLPKNPASWL
;
A
#
# COMPACT_ATOMS: atom_id res chain seq x y z
N MET A 1 7.93 1.23 -22.32
CA MET A 1 7.03 2.01 -21.45
C MET A 1 7.65 3.39 -21.25
N PRO A 2 6.88 4.49 -21.26
CA PRO A 2 7.44 5.80 -20.95
C PRO A 2 8.05 5.81 -19.54
N GLU A 3 9.15 6.54 -19.39
CA GLU A 3 9.82 6.73 -18.11
C GLU A 3 8.89 7.56 -17.20
N LEU A 4 8.19 6.90 -16.28
CA LEU A 4 7.34 7.57 -15.28
C LEU A 4 8.24 8.39 -14.36
N ALA A 5 8.01 9.72 -14.35
CA ALA A 5 8.68 10.61 -13.42
C ALA A 5 8.37 10.19 -11.96
N PRO A 6 9.33 10.31 -11.03
CA PRO A 6 9.08 10.02 -9.63
C PRO A 6 7.93 10.87 -9.08
N GLU A 7 6.89 10.22 -8.54
CA GLU A 7 5.73 10.88 -7.96
C GLU A 7 6.05 11.32 -6.53
N SER A 8 5.52 12.49 -6.16
CA SER A 8 5.42 12.93 -4.76
C SER A 8 3.97 13.22 -4.45
N GLY A 9 3.51 12.87 -3.25
CA GLY A 9 2.09 12.95 -2.92
C GLY A 9 1.80 12.72 -1.45
N ILE A 10 0.54 13.03 -1.10
CA ILE A 10 -0.01 12.75 0.22
C ILE A 10 -0.70 11.39 0.17
N LEU A 11 -0.43 10.57 1.18
CA LEU A 11 -1.11 9.30 1.41
C LEU A 11 -1.77 9.31 2.79
N TRP A 12 -2.80 8.50 2.94
CA TRP A 12 -3.53 8.31 4.18
C TRP A 12 -3.49 6.84 4.56
N ARG A 13 -2.96 6.56 5.75
CA ARG A 13 -2.86 5.19 6.26
C ARG A 13 -3.75 5.04 7.49
N ALA A 14 -4.75 4.19 7.39
CA ALA A 14 -5.54 3.72 8.52
C ALA A 14 -4.94 2.40 9.05
N TYR A 15 -4.73 2.30 10.36
CA TYR A 15 -4.11 1.12 10.98
C TYR A 15 -4.49 0.99 12.46
N VAL A 16 -4.22 -0.18 13.03
CA VAL A 16 -4.63 -0.52 14.41
C VAL A 16 -3.91 0.39 15.42
N PRO A 17 -4.62 1.05 16.36
CA PRO A 17 -4.03 1.98 17.32
C PRO A 17 -2.85 1.43 18.15
N ARG A 18 -2.82 0.12 18.39
CA ARG A 18 -1.69 -0.56 19.07
C ARG A 18 -0.33 -0.27 18.41
N TRP A 19 -0.33 -0.01 17.11
CA TRP A 19 0.88 0.24 16.32
C TRP A 19 1.13 1.73 16.05
N ALA A 20 0.48 2.64 16.79
CA ALA A 20 0.63 4.09 16.64
C ALA A 20 2.09 4.59 16.60
N HIS A 21 3.02 3.85 17.21
CA HIS A 21 4.44 4.18 17.26
C HIS A 21 5.22 3.80 15.99
N ALA A 22 4.60 3.07 15.07
CA ALA A 22 5.24 2.52 13.88
C ALA A 22 4.40 2.76 12.60
N PRO A 23 4.01 4.01 12.28
CA PRO A 23 3.17 4.34 11.12
C PRO A 23 3.80 3.96 9.76
N LEU A 24 5.11 3.74 9.73
CA LEU A 24 5.90 3.41 8.54
C LEU A 24 6.37 1.95 8.51
N SER A 25 5.91 1.11 9.44
CA SER A 25 6.22 -0.33 9.44
C SER A 25 5.34 -1.08 8.44
N GLY A 26 5.95 -2.00 7.69
CA GLY A 26 5.28 -2.96 6.82
C GLY A 26 5.10 -4.35 7.45
N ASP A 27 5.43 -4.52 8.73
CA ASP A 27 5.54 -5.85 9.37
C ASP A 27 4.21 -6.60 9.42
N GLY A 28 3.09 -5.88 9.56
CA GLY A 28 1.77 -6.50 9.48
C GLY A 28 1.52 -7.13 8.11
N ALA A 29 1.84 -6.42 7.03
CA ALA A 29 1.72 -6.94 5.68
C ALA A 29 2.72 -8.07 5.42
N ALA A 30 3.96 -7.98 5.92
CA ALA A 30 4.93 -9.07 5.82
C ALA A 30 4.44 -10.32 6.55
N ARG A 31 3.85 -10.18 7.73
CA ARG A 31 3.41 -11.32 8.55
C ARG A 31 2.23 -12.09 7.93
N PHE A 32 1.27 -11.38 7.36
CA PHE A 32 0.01 -11.99 6.89
C PHE A 32 -0.13 -12.04 5.37
N GLY A 33 0.78 -11.40 4.63
CA GLY A 33 0.61 -11.14 3.22
C GLY A 33 -0.52 -10.14 2.94
N GLY A 34 -0.72 -9.84 1.67
CA GLY A 34 -1.79 -8.98 1.19
C GLY A 34 -2.04 -9.19 -0.29
N ARG A 35 -2.97 -8.40 -0.86
CA ARG A 35 -3.27 -8.47 -2.30
C ARG A 35 -2.02 -8.25 -3.15
N TRP A 36 -1.14 -7.34 -2.76
CA TRP A 36 0.03 -6.90 -3.51
C TRP A 36 1.36 -7.33 -2.88
N ASN A 37 1.37 -8.29 -1.95
CA ASN A 37 2.61 -8.79 -1.37
C ASN A 37 2.48 -10.22 -0.81
N PRO A 38 3.50 -11.08 -1.01
CA PRO A 38 3.56 -12.37 -0.35
C PRO A 38 3.89 -12.24 1.15
N VAL A 39 3.70 -13.33 1.89
CA VAL A 39 4.22 -13.45 3.26
C VAL A 39 5.74 -13.31 3.24
N GLY A 40 6.28 -12.57 4.20
CA GLY A 40 7.69 -12.21 4.30
C GLY A 40 8.06 -10.89 3.62
N ALA A 41 7.21 -10.36 2.72
CA ALA A 41 7.47 -9.10 2.04
C ALA A 41 6.75 -7.93 2.74
N ALA A 42 7.51 -6.97 3.26
CA ALA A 42 6.96 -5.78 3.89
C ALA A 42 6.36 -4.84 2.85
N THR A 43 5.16 -4.31 3.14
CA THR A 43 4.44 -3.41 2.25
C THR A 43 3.66 -2.37 3.04
N ILE A 44 3.70 -1.12 2.59
CA ILE A 44 2.81 -0.07 3.06
C ILE A 44 1.57 -0.07 2.19
N TYR A 45 0.42 -0.31 2.83
CA TYR A 45 -0.89 -0.03 2.23
C TYR A 45 -1.40 1.31 2.74
N ALA A 46 -1.73 2.20 1.81
CA ALA A 46 -2.32 3.51 2.10
C ALA A 46 -3.30 3.90 0.98
N ALA A 47 -4.11 4.92 1.20
CA ALA A 47 -4.96 5.51 0.17
C ALA A 47 -4.46 6.90 -0.23
N ARG A 48 -4.84 7.39 -1.40
CA ARG A 48 -4.57 8.77 -1.83
C ARG A 48 -5.60 9.74 -1.26
N GLU A 49 -6.77 9.24 -0.87
CA GLU A 49 -7.85 9.99 -0.25
C GLU A 49 -8.12 9.53 1.19
N LEU A 50 -8.40 10.47 2.10
CA LEU A 50 -8.72 10.18 3.51
C LEU A 50 -9.96 9.29 3.65
N SER A 51 -11.02 9.59 2.88
CA SER A 51 -12.26 8.82 2.86
C SER A 51 -12.01 7.37 2.46
N THR A 52 -11.15 7.16 1.47
CA THR A 52 -10.77 5.83 0.97
C THR A 52 -9.98 5.04 2.01
N ALA A 53 -9.03 5.67 2.72
CA ALA A 53 -8.31 5.00 3.80
C ALA A 53 -9.25 4.49 4.91
N TRP A 54 -10.25 5.30 5.27
CA TRP A 54 -11.26 4.91 6.26
C TRP A 54 -12.18 3.79 5.76
N ALA A 55 -12.62 3.86 4.50
CA ALA A 55 -13.47 2.85 3.89
C ALA A 55 -12.77 1.49 3.78
N GLU A 56 -11.52 1.46 3.31
CA GLU A 56 -10.72 0.24 3.17
C GLU A 56 -10.43 -0.43 4.52
N TYR A 57 -10.10 0.35 5.56
CA TYR A 57 -9.87 -0.21 6.90
C TYR A 57 -11.12 -0.91 7.47
N ASN A 58 -12.31 -0.44 7.09
CA ASN A 58 -13.59 -0.95 7.55
C ASN A 58 -14.25 -1.91 6.54
N GLN A 59 -13.48 -2.59 5.68
CA GLN A 59 -14.00 -3.59 4.74
C GLN A 59 -14.75 -4.76 5.43
N GLY A 60 -14.50 -5.01 6.72
CA GLY A 60 -15.21 -6.02 7.50
C GLY A 60 -16.56 -5.54 8.06
N PHE A 61 -17.45 -6.48 8.38
CA PHE A 61 -18.75 -6.20 9.00
C PHE A 61 -18.67 -5.48 10.35
N VAL A 62 -17.56 -5.62 11.07
CA VAL A 62 -17.32 -4.97 12.36
C VAL A 62 -16.33 -3.82 12.16
N GLN A 63 -16.78 -2.62 12.50
CA GLN A 63 -15.90 -1.45 12.55
C GLN A 63 -15.03 -1.54 13.80
N HIS A 64 -13.72 -1.45 13.61
CA HIS A 64 -12.75 -1.41 14.70
C HIS A 64 -12.22 0.02 14.85
N PRO A 65 -11.78 0.43 16.05
CA PRO A 65 -11.04 1.67 16.20
C PRO A 65 -9.84 1.69 15.25
N ALA A 66 -9.62 2.82 14.57
CA ALA A 66 -8.48 3.04 13.69
C ALA A 66 -7.75 4.31 14.12
N LEU A 67 -6.44 4.30 13.96
CA LEU A 67 -5.64 5.50 13.87
C LEU A 67 -5.42 5.80 12.38
N ILE A 68 -5.65 7.04 11.96
CA ILE A 68 -5.33 7.49 10.60
C ILE A 68 -4.15 8.45 10.67
N ALA A 69 -3.10 8.15 9.93
CA ALA A 69 -1.94 9.01 9.75
C ALA A 69 -1.88 9.55 8.32
N GLN A 70 -1.55 10.83 8.19
CA GLN A 70 -1.13 11.39 6.91
C GLN A 70 0.36 11.07 6.71
N LEU A 71 0.69 10.59 5.52
CA LEU A 71 2.06 10.33 5.10
C LEU A 71 2.38 11.24 3.91
N ARG A 72 3.64 11.66 3.81
CA ARG A 72 4.20 12.28 2.61
C ARG A 72 5.13 11.29 1.94
N LEU A 73 4.86 11.01 0.67
CA LEU A 73 5.69 10.20 -0.22
C LEU A 73 6.43 11.15 -1.15
N ASP A 74 7.74 10.98 -1.27
CA ASP A 74 8.60 11.78 -2.14
C ASP A 74 9.48 10.85 -3.00
N GLY A 75 9.42 11.02 -4.32
CA GLY A 75 10.33 10.39 -5.27
C GLY A 75 10.05 8.92 -5.60
N ALA A 76 8.80 8.47 -5.57
CA ALA A 76 8.44 7.07 -5.83
C ALA A 76 8.09 6.79 -7.29
N ARG A 77 8.56 5.67 -7.83
CA ARG A 77 8.16 5.18 -9.15
C ARG A 77 6.99 4.21 -9.00
N LEU A 78 5.77 4.73 -9.02
CA LEU A 78 4.55 3.94 -8.91
C LEU A 78 4.02 3.55 -10.30
N ALA A 79 3.64 2.30 -10.47
CA ALA A 79 2.87 1.88 -11.65
C ALA A 79 1.37 2.15 -11.41
N ASP A 80 0.78 3.05 -12.19
CA ASP A 80 -0.64 3.38 -12.05
C ASP A 80 -1.53 2.37 -12.77
N LEU A 81 -1.99 1.37 -12.04
CA LEU A 81 -2.84 0.30 -12.58
C LEU A 81 -4.32 0.74 -12.70
N THR A 82 -4.64 2.01 -12.44
CA THR A 82 -5.94 2.59 -12.75
C THR A 82 -6.00 3.11 -14.20
N SER A 83 -4.84 3.34 -14.84
CA SER A 83 -4.74 3.73 -16.24
C SER A 83 -4.84 2.49 -17.15
N PRO A 84 -5.81 2.46 -18.10
CA PRO A 84 -5.89 1.41 -19.11
C PRO A 84 -4.62 1.31 -19.98
N GLU A 85 -3.95 2.43 -20.24
CA GLU A 85 -2.72 2.49 -21.03
C GLU A 85 -1.55 1.82 -20.31
N VAL A 86 -1.41 2.03 -19.00
CA VAL A 86 -0.39 1.38 -18.18
C VAL A 86 -0.66 -0.13 -18.09
N LEU A 87 -1.91 -0.53 -17.85
CA LEU A 87 -2.33 -1.93 -17.84
C LEU A 87 -1.99 -2.64 -19.16
N SER A 88 -2.37 -2.04 -20.29
CA SER A 88 -2.07 -2.54 -21.63
C SER A 88 -0.55 -2.64 -21.87
N GLY A 89 0.21 -1.61 -21.48
CA GLY A 89 1.68 -1.61 -21.58
C GLY A 89 2.36 -2.68 -20.73
N LEU A 90 1.70 -3.16 -19.68
CA LEU A 90 2.14 -4.28 -18.83
C LEU A 90 1.61 -5.64 -19.32
N GLY A 91 0.74 -5.66 -20.33
CA GLY A 91 0.06 -6.88 -20.78
C GLY A 91 -0.87 -7.46 -19.71
N VAL A 92 -1.47 -6.60 -18.88
CA VAL A 92 -2.36 -6.97 -17.78
C VAL A 92 -3.75 -6.40 -18.06
N ASP A 93 -4.78 -7.16 -17.72
CA ASP A 93 -6.17 -6.74 -17.83
C ASP A 93 -6.70 -6.16 -16.49
N GLU A 94 -7.71 -5.29 -16.54
CA GLU A 94 -8.33 -4.68 -15.36
C GLU A 94 -8.87 -5.70 -14.34
N THR A 95 -9.16 -6.92 -14.77
CA THR A 95 -9.56 -8.03 -13.90
C THR A 95 -8.52 -8.39 -12.84
N ILE A 96 -7.26 -7.94 -12.98
CA ILE A 96 -6.22 -8.07 -11.95
C ILE A 96 -6.69 -7.51 -10.59
N HIS A 97 -7.52 -6.46 -10.61
CA HIS A 97 -8.07 -5.83 -9.40
C HIS A 97 -9.11 -6.69 -8.69
N ARG A 98 -9.71 -7.65 -9.42
CA ARG A 98 -10.69 -8.62 -8.91
C ARG A 98 -10.05 -9.95 -8.51
N CYS A 99 -8.72 -10.03 -8.48
CA CYS A 99 -8.00 -11.23 -8.05
C CYS A 99 -8.41 -11.64 -6.62
N GLU A 100 -8.90 -12.87 -6.48
CA GLU A 100 -9.23 -13.54 -5.22
C GLU A 100 -7.95 -14.09 -4.56
N TRP A 101 -6.98 -13.20 -4.30
CA TRP A 101 -5.62 -13.54 -3.88
C TRP A 101 -5.57 -14.46 -2.65
N ARG A 102 -6.52 -14.34 -1.71
CA ARG A 102 -6.59 -15.24 -0.54
C ARG A 102 -6.93 -16.67 -0.96
N ALA A 103 -7.91 -16.85 -1.84
CA ALA A 103 -8.32 -18.17 -2.31
C ALA A 103 -7.21 -18.84 -3.15
N ASP A 104 -6.42 -18.06 -3.90
CA ASP A 104 -5.25 -18.58 -4.60
C ASP A 104 -4.19 -19.09 -3.62
N LEU A 105 -3.85 -18.30 -2.59
CA LEU A 105 -2.89 -18.72 -1.55
C LEU A 105 -3.38 -19.96 -0.79
N ASP A 106 -4.65 -20.01 -0.39
CA ASP A 106 -5.24 -21.15 0.31
C ASP A 106 -5.20 -22.43 -0.52
N ALA A 107 -5.23 -22.29 -1.86
CA ALA A 107 -5.10 -23.40 -2.80
C ALA A 107 -3.65 -23.67 -3.25
N GLY A 108 -2.65 -23.03 -2.63
CA GLY A 108 -1.24 -23.21 -2.95
C GLY A 108 -0.80 -22.63 -4.29
N ARG A 109 -1.59 -21.73 -4.89
CA ARG A 109 -1.25 -21.00 -6.12
C ARG A 109 -0.63 -19.64 -5.78
N ILE A 110 0.16 -19.11 -6.71
CA ILE A 110 0.71 -17.75 -6.61
C ILE A 110 -0.33 -16.78 -7.21
N PRO A 111 -0.82 -15.78 -6.46
CA PRO A 111 -1.72 -14.77 -6.99
C PRO A 111 -1.11 -13.99 -8.15
N ALA A 112 -1.91 -13.69 -9.17
CA ALA A 112 -1.46 -12.91 -10.33
C ALA A 112 -0.91 -11.51 -9.93
N THR A 113 -1.46 -10.92 -8.86
CA THR A 113 -1.00 -9.66 -8.29
C THR A 113 0.40 -9.76 -7.67
N HIS A 114 0.78 -10.92 -7.12
CA HIS A 114 2.12 -11.16 -6.58
C HIS A 114 3.15 -11.29 -7.71
N LEU A 115 2.81 -12.03 -8.78
CA LEU A 115 3.65 -12.12 -9.98
C LEU A 115 3.84 -10.76 -10.64
N LEU A 116 2.79 -9.94 -10.69
CA LEU A 116 2.90 -8.57 -11.21
C LEU A 116 3.77 -7.69 -10.30
N ALA A 117 3.64 -7.80 -8.98
CA ALA A 117 4.46 -7.06 -8.03
C ALA A 117 5.95 -7.39 -8.19
N GLU A 118 6.30 -8.68 -8.32
CA GLU A 118 7.67 -9.13 -8.57
C GLU A 118 8.24 -8.53 -9.86
N ARG A 119 7.52 -8.66 -10.97
CA ARG A 119 7.95 -8.08 -12.26
C ARG A 119 8.15 -6.57 -12.19
N LEU A 120 7.25 -5.86 -11.51
CA LEU A 120 7.35 -4.40 -11.36
C LEU A 120 8.53 -4.00 -10.47
N LEU A 121 8.84 -4.77 -9.43
CA LEU A 121 10.03 -4.57 -8.61
C LEU A 121 11.31 -4.76 -9.43
N ASP A 122 11.37 -5.78 -10.28
CA ASP A 122 12.48 -6.04 -11.20
C ASP A 122 12.67 -4.90 -12.22
N ASP A 123 11.56 -4.30 -12.68
CA ASP A 123 11.54 -3.10 -13.52
C ASP A 123 11.87 -1.80 -12.74
N GLY A 124 12.20 -1.92 -11.45
CA GLY A 124 12.59 -0.82 -10.58
C GLY A 124 11.44 0.02 -10.02
N ARG A 125 10.19 -0.43 -10.13
CA ARG A 125 9.07 0.26 -9.47
C ARG A 125 9.12 0.08 -7.96
N ASP A 126 8.67 1.11 -7.26
CA ASP A 126 8.65 1.12 -5.80
C ASP A 126 7.29 0.67 -5.24
N GLY A 127 6.26 0.65 -6.08
CA GLY A 127 4.89 0.32 -5.71
C GLY A 127 3.91 0.40 -6.88
N VAL A 128 2.64 0.24 -6.56
CA VAL A 128 1.50 0.36 -7.48
C VAL A 128 0.42 1.27 -6.92
N ILE A 129 -0.26 1.98 -7.82
CA ILE A 129 -1.57 2.58 -7.55
C ILE A 129 -2.62 1.62 -8.10
N TYR A 130 -3.68 1.36 -7.33
CA TYR A 130 -4.77 0.47 -7.72
C TYR A 130 -6.11 1.03 -7.24
N PRO A 131 -7.25 0.69 -7.89
CA PRO A 131 -8.54 1.21 -7.49
C PRO A 131 -8.96 0.64 -6.13
N SER A 132 -9.61 1.48 -5.32
CA SER A 132 -10.23 1.03 -4.08
C SER A 132 -11.42 0.13 -4.36
N PHE A 133 -11.56 -0.94 -3.56
CA PHE A 133 -12.74 -1.79 -3.60
C PHE A 133 -13.87 -1.20 -2.74
N MET A 134 -13.50 -0.56 -1.62
CA MET A 134 -14.48 -0.05 -0.65
C MET A 134 -15.01 1.35 -0.97
N SER A 135 -14.30 2.13 -1.79
CA SER A 135 -14.64 3.51 -2.12
C SER A 135 -14.55 3.72 -3.64
N PRO A 136 -15.65 3.56 -4.40
CA PRO A 136 -15.66 3.78 -5.84
C PRO A 136 -15.09 5.16 -6.21
N GLY A 137 -14.15 5.18 -7.17
CA GLY A 137 -13.43 6.39 -7.58
C GLY A 137 -12.25 6.78 -6.69
N GLY A 138 -12.07 6.13 -5.54
CA GLY A 138 -10.89 6.28 -4.69
C GLY A 138 -9.75 5.37 -5.12
N THR A 139 -8.52 5.71 -4.73
CA THR A 139 -7.32 4.98 -5.13
C THR A 139 -6.41 4.64 -3.94
N CYS A 140 -5.80 3.47 -4.04
CA CYS A 140 -4.94 2.90 -3.03
C CYS A 140 -3.51 2.74 -3.58
N VAL A 141 -2.55 2.71 -2.67
CA VAL A 141 -1.13 2.48 -2.95
C VAL A 141 -0.66 1.28 -2.15
N ALA A 142 0.03 0.37 -2.83
CA ALA A 142 0.88 -0.64 -2.21
C ALA A 142 2.33 -0.28 -2.52
N LEU A 143 3.08 0.14 -1.50
CA LEU A 143 4.48 0.56 -1.62
C LEU A 143 5.38 -0.52 -1.00
N TRP A 144 6.30 -1.06 -1.81
CA TRP A 144 7.19 -2.17 -1.46
C TRP A 144 8.60 -1.70 -1.05
N ARG A 145 9.01 -0.53 -1.52
CA ARG A 145 10.32 0.07 -1.23
C ARG A 145 10.12 1.47 -0.67
N TRP A 146 10.74 1.76 0.47
CA TRP A 146 10.75 3.09 1.08
C TRP A 146 11.87 3.19 2.13
N ASN A 147 12.43 4.39 2.28
CA ASN A 147 13.40 4.74 3.33
C ASN A 147 14.67 3.87 3.39
N GLY A 148 14.92 3.01 2.39
CA GLY A 148 16.22 2.39 2.15
C GLY A 148 17.16 3.29 1.35
N LYS A 149 18.38 2.82 1.14
CA LYS A 149 19.35 3.49 0.26
C LYS A 149 18.79 3.53 -1.17
N ASP A 150 18.80 4.72 -1.79
CA ASP A 150 18.31 4.95 -3.16
C ASP A 150 16.84 4.56 -3.39
N GLN A 151 16.03 4.61 -2.32
CA GLN A 151 14.58 4.35 -2.35
C GLN A 151 13.79 5.65 -2.13
N PRO A 152 12.49 5.70 -2.48
CA PRO A 152 11.66 6.84 -2.18
C PRO A 152 11.59 7.11 -0.68
N LYS A 153 11.36 8.37 -0.33
CA LYS A 153 11.22 8.80 1.04
C LYS A 153 9.76 8.78 1.43
N LEU A 154 9.45 8.09 2.52
CA LEU A 154 8.13 8.09 3.13
C LEU A 154 8.24 8.62 4.56
N THR A 155 7.51 9.70 4.84
CA THR A 155 7.50 10.34 6.17
C THR A 155 6.08 10.43 6.70
N VAL A 156 5.92 10.33 8.02
CA VAL A 156 4.64 10.64 8.68
C VAL A 156 4.56 12.14 8.97
N THR A 157 3.38 12.75 8.75
CA THR A 157 3.13 14.13 9.15
C THR A 157 2.83 14.18 10.65
N ASP A 158 3.84 14.57 11.44
CA ASP A 158 3.71 14.75 12.89
C ASP A 158 4.62 15.90 13.39
N PRO A 159 4.29 17.16 13.05
CA PRO A 159 5.16 18.31 13.35
C PRO A 159 5.33 18.56 14.86
N ASP A 160 4.34 18.18 15.66
CA ASP A 160 4.33 18.39 17.12
C ASP A 160 4.85 17.17 17.90
N GLY A 161 5.24 16.08 17.21
CA GLY A 161 5.74 14.85 17.84
C GLY A 161 4.70 14.17 18.74
N ARG A 162 3.43 14.15 18.32
CA ARG A 162 2.31 13.57 19.08
C ARG A 162 2.25 12.06 18.99
N LEU A 163 2.88 11.46 17.98
CA LEU A 163 2.92 10.02 17.85
C LEU A 163 3.84 9.42 18.93
N PRO A 164 3.45 8.27 19.51
CA PRO A 164 4.24 7.62 20.52
C PRO A 164 5.56 7.14 19.91
N LYS A 165 6.63 7.13 20.70
CA LYS A 165 7.94 6.66 20.24
C LYS A 165 8.06 5.13 20.31
N ASN A 166 7.29 4.52 21.19
CA ASN A 166 7.30 3.08 21.46
C ASN A 166 5.96 2.64 22.11
N PRO A 167 5.72 1.32 22.30
CA PRO A 167 4.51 0.83 22.94
C PRO A 167 4.26 1.35 24.37
N ALA A 168 5.28 1.84 25.06
CA ALA A 168 5.22 2.32 26.44
C ALA A 168 5.00 3.85 26.54
N SER A 169 4.87 4.58 25.43
CA SER A 169 4.80 6.07 25.46
C SER A 169 3.49 6.64 26.03
N TRP A 170 2.52 5.79 26.35
CA TRP A 170 1.22 6.17 26.92
C TRP A 170 1.03 5.66 28.36
N LEU A 171 2.10 5.13 28.98
CA LEU A 171 2.13 4.79 30.40
C LEU A 171 2.46 6.02 31.25
#